data_AF-A0A1G2ZB71-F1
#
_entry.id   AF-A0A1G2ZB71-F1
#
_cell.length_a   1.000
_cell.length_b   1.000
_cell.length_c   1.000
_cell.angle_alpha   90.00
_cell.angle_beta   90.00
_cell.angle_gamma   90.00
#
_symmetry.space_group_name_H-M   'P 1'
#
loop_
_entity.id
_entity.type
_entity.pdbx_description
1 polymer ?
#
loop_
_entity_poly.entity_id
_entity_poly.type
_entity_poly.pdbx_seq_one_letter_code
_entity_poly.pdbx_strand_id
1 'polypeptide(L)'
;MAAREEEEKKKEAAEEPGREGPLPQGSLGALINMLTTQALFALGFLQIKGEEPREPDLNLARYNIDMLQALQEKTKGNLTAEEQKLLKNTLSELQMGYVSLANQLSAQQEG
;
A
#
# COMPACT_ATOMS: atom_id res chain seq x y z
N MET A 1 52.12 -2.52 -10.44
CA MET A 1 50.92 -3.09 -11.09
C MET A 1 49.94 -3.77 -10.13
N ALA A 2 50.27 -3.97 -8.85
CA ALA A 2 49.38 -4.68 -7.90
C ALA A 2 48.27 -3.84 -7.23
N ALA A 3 48.23 -2.51 -7.44
CA ALA A 3 47.25 -1.64 -6.77
C ALA A 3 46.00 -1.30 -7.63
N ARG A 4 45.95 -1.73 -8.90
CA ARG A 4 44.78 -1.52 -9.78
C ARG A 4 43.86 -2.73 -9.87
N GLU A 5 44.33 -3.93 -9.51
CA GLU A 5 43.50 -5.14 -9.48
C GLU A 5 42.61 -5.25 -8.23
N GLU A 6 42.98 -4.63 -7.11
CA GLU A 6 42.14 -4.62 -5.90
C GLU A 6 40.96 -3.63 -5.97
N GLU A 7 41.07 -2.53 -6.74
CA GLU A 7 39.95 -1.59 -6.91
C GLU A 7 38.88 -2.09 -7.89
N GLU A 8 39.24 -2.91 -8.89
CA GLU A 8 38.27 -3.49 -9.83
C GLU A 8 37.38 -4.55 -9.17
N LYS A 9 37.93 -5.36 -8.26
CA LYS A 9 37.15 -6.35 -7.49
C LYS A 9 36.13 -5.73 -6.53
N LYS A 10 36.31 -4.46 -6.15
CA LYS A 10 35.36 -3.75 -5.26
C LYS A 10 34.18 -3.14 -6.03
N LYS A 11 34.28 -2.97 -7.34
CA LYS A 11 33.18 -2.46 -8.18
C LYS A 11 32.24 -3.55 -8.70
N GLU A 12 32.69 -4.79 -8.81
CA GLU A 12 31.84 -5.91 -9.24
C GLU A 12 30.97 -6.52 -8.12
N ALA A 13 31.19 -6.17 -6.85
CA ALA A 13 30.38 -6.67 -5.75
C ALA A 13 29.05 -5.90 -5.51
N ALA A 14 28.78 -4.86 -6.31
CA ALA A 14 27.63 -3.96 -6.13
C ALA A 14 26.45 -4.21 -7.08
N GLU A 15 26.57 -5.12 -8.05
CA GLU A 15 25.45 -5.50 -8.93
C GLU A 15 25.37 -7.02 -9.08
N GLU A 16 24.98 -7.69 -7.99
CA GLU A 16 24.36 -9.02 -8.10
C GLU A 16 22.84 -8.86 -8.12
N PRO A 17 22.16 -9.20 -9.23
CA PRO A 17 20.70 -9.25 -9.26
C PRO A 17 20.28 -10.49 -8.46
N GLY A 18 19.90 -10.29 -7.20
CA GLY A 18 19.37 -11.38 -6.36
C GLY A 18 19.87 -11.47 -4.92
N ARG A 19 20.52 -10.44 -4.35
CA ARG A 19 20.67 -10.39 -2.88
C ARG A 19 19.34 -10.00 -2.25
N GLU A 20 18.45 -10.97 -2.11
CA GLU A 20 17.38 -10.93 -1.11
C GLU A 20 18.06 -10.92 0.27
N GLY A 21 18.35 -9.72 0.78
CA GLY A 21 18.63 -9.54 2.20
C GLY A 21 17.46 -10.09 3.02
N PRO A 22 17.67 -10.43 4.31
CA PRO A 22 16.58 -10.90 5.15
C PRO A 22 15.45 -9.88 5.12
N LEU A 23 14.23 -10.34 4.84
CA LEU A 23 13.04 -9.49 4.81
C LEU A 23 12.95 -8.71 6.14
N PRO A 24 12.58 -7.42 6.10
CA PRO A 24 12.39 -6.65 7.32
C PRO A 24 11.34 -7.34 8.20
N GLN A 25 11.47 -7.20 9.52
CA GLN A 25 10.44 -7.71 10.43
C GLN A 25 9.11 -7.05 10.10
N GLY A 26 8.06 -7.85 9.96
CA GLY A 26 6.71 -7.36 9.71
C GLY A 26 6.23 -6.49 10.87
N SER A 27 5.58 -5.38 10.54
CA SER A 27 4.89 -4.53 11.51
C SER A 27 3.43 -4.37 11.13
N LEU A 28 2.57 -4.10 12.10
CA LEU A 28 1.18 -3.80 11.84
C LEU A 28 1.04 -2.57 10.93
N GLY A 29 1.88 -1.55 11.13
CA GLY A 29 1.93 -0.37 10.27
C GLY A 29 2.24 -0.71 8.81
N ALA A 30 3.17 -1.64 8.55
CA ALA A 30 3.47 -2.10 7.19
C ALA A 30 2.27 -2.83 6.56
N LEU A 31 1.57 -3.67 7.33
CA LEU A 31 0.35 -4.35 6.86
C LEU A 31 -0.77 -3.36 6.54
N ILE A 32 -1.00 -2.37 7.41
CA ILE A 32 -1.98 -1.30 7.19
C ILE A 32 -1.64 -0.55 5.89
N ASN A 33 -0.37 -0.17 5.71
CA ASN A 33 0.05 0.57 4.52
C ASN A 33 -0.12 -0.26 3.23
N MET A 34 0.16 -1.56 3.29
CA MET A 34 -0.05 -2.47 2.16
C MET A 34 -1.53 -2.51 1.74
N LEU A 35 -2.44 -2.73 2.70
CA LEU A 35 -3.88 -2.74 2.44
C LEU A 35 -4.40 -1.37 1.98
N THR A 36 -3.86 -0.29 2.55
CA THR A 36 -4.16 1.09 2.13
C THR A 36 -3.81 1.30 0.67
N THR A 37 -2.60 0.90 0.27
CA THR A 37 -2.13 1.03 -1.11
C THR A 37 -3.03 0.25 -2.07
N GLN A 38 -3.43 -0.96 -1.71
CA GLN A 38 -4.36 -1.77 -2.50
C GLN A 38 -5.75 -1.12 -2.61
N ALA A 39 -6.27 -0.55 -1.53
CA ALA A 39 -7.53 0.19 -1.55
C ALA A 39 -7.46 1.46 -2.43
N LEU A 40 -6.38 2.25 -2.31
CA LEU A 40 -6.17 3.44 -3.13
C LEU A 40 -6.00 3.11 -4.62
N PHE A 41 -5.31 2.01 -4.93
CA PHE A 41 -5.20 1.50 -6.29
C PHE A 41 -6.57 1.08 -6.84
N ALA A 42 -7.36 0.35 -6.06
CA ALA A 42 -8.72 -0.04 -6.44
C ALA A 42 -9.65 1.17 -6.63
N LEU A 43 -9.48 2.23 -5.84
CA LEU A 43 -10.19 3.51 -6.01
C LEU A 43 -9.70 4.33 -7.22
N GLY A 44 -8.64 3.89 -7.91
CA GLY A 44 -8.05 4.62 -9.04
C GLY A 44 -7.25 5.87 -8.62
N PHE A 45 -6.97 6.05 -7.32
CA PHE A 45 -6.17 7.16 -6.80
C PHE A 45 -4.66 6.94 -6.96
N LEU A 46 -4.25 5.70 -7.23
CA LEU A 46 -2.88 5.38 -7.64
C LEU A 46 -2.89 4.91 -9.09
N GLN A 47 -2.12 5.60 -9.93
CA GLN A 47 -1.87 5.21 -11.31
C GLN A 47 -0.38 4.92 -11.50
N ILE A 48 -0.07 3.78 -12.11
CA ILE A 48 1.30 3.40 -12.45
C ILE A 48 1.68 4.12 -13.73
N LYS A 49 2.78 4.87 -13.69
CA LYS A 49 3.26 5.61 -14.86
C LYS A 49 3.59 4.64 -16.00
N GLY A 50 2.87 4.77 -17.11
CA GLY A 50 3.04 3.91 -18.30
C GLY A 50 2.01 2.79 -18.41
N GLU A 51 1.12 2.61 -17.43
CA GLU A 51 -0.07 1.77 -17.57
C GLU A 51 -1.26 2.59 -18.08
N GLU A 52 -2.20 1.91 -18.74
CA GLU A 52 -3.47 2.53 -19.11
C GLU A 52 -4.28 2.86 -17.84
N PRO A 53 -5.02 3.98 -17.84
CA PRO A 53 -5.94 4.30 -16.76
C PRO A 53 -6.92 3.15 -16.57
N ARG A 54 -6.90 2.53 -15.38
CA ARG A 54 -7.90 1.53 -15.00
C ARG A 54 -9.12 2.22 -14.44
N GLU A 55 -10.29 1.68 -14.80
CA GLU A 55 -11.53 2.05 -14.14
C GLU A 55 -11.47 1.65 -12.65
N PRO A 56 -12.00 2.48 -11.76
CA PRO A 56 -12.06 2.14 -10.35
C PRO A 56 -12.89 0.89 -10.08
N ASP A 57 -12.37 -0.01 -9.24
CA ASP A 57 -13.07 -1.19 -8.74
C ASP A 57 -13.54 -0.95 -7.30
N LEU A 58 -14.79 -0.50 -7.17
CA LEU A 58 -15.41 -0.28 -5.87
C LEU A 58 -15.52 -1.57 -5.04
N ASN A 59 -15.69 -2.74 -5.65
CA ASN A 59 -15.81 -3.99 -4.89
C ASN A 59 -14.47 -4.34 -4.24
N LEU A 60 -13.38 -4.23 -5.00
CA LEU A 60 -12.03 -4.46 -4.48
C LEU A 60 -11.63 -3.40 -3.44
N ALA A 61 -11.99 -2.13 -3.65
CA ALA A 61 -11.75 -1.08 -2.67
C ALA A 61 -12.48 -1.38 -1.35
N ARG A 62 -13.75 -1.75 -1.42
CA ARG A 62 -14.56 -2.12 -0.25
C ARG A 62 -13.96 -3.32 0.48
N TYR A 63 -13.56 -4.37 -0.23
CA TYR A 63 -12.94 -5.54 0.37
C TYR A 63 -11.70 -5.18 1.22
N ASN A 64 -10.83 -4.30 0.70
CA ASN A 64 -9.64 -3.86 1.44
C ASN A 64 -10.00 -2.99 2.65
N ILE A 65 -11.02 -2.13 2.55
CA ILE A 65 -11.54 -1.34 3.68
C ILE A 65 -12.11 -2.27 4.76
N ASP A 66 -12.89 -3.28 4.37
CA ASP A 66 -13.47 -4.26 5.29
C ASP A 66 -12.36 -5.08 5.99
N MET A 67 -11.27 -5.41 5.30
CA MET A 67 -10.10 -6.04 5.93
C MET A 67 -9.44 -5.13 6.98
N LEU A 68 -9.28 -3.84 6.70
CA LEU A 68 -8.76 -2.87 7.67
C LEU A 68 -9.69 -2.71 8.88
N GLN A 69 -11.01 -2.73 8.68
CA GLN A 69 -11.99 -2.73 9.77
C GLN A 69 -11.87 -3.99 10.63
N ALA A 70 -11.78 -5.16 9.99
CA ALA A 70 -11.60 -6.42 10.71
C ALA A 70 -10.30 -6.40 11.55
N LEU A 71 -9.21 -5.85 11.01
CA LEU A 71 -7.98 -5.64 11.78
C LEU A 71 -8.22 -4.71 12.98
N GLN A 72 -8.93 -3.60 12.81
CA GLN A 72 -9.24 -2.68 13.91
C GLN A 72 -10.00 -3.36 15.04
N GLU A 73 -11.01 -4.16 14.71
CA GLU A 73 -11.81 -4.89 15.69
C GLU A 73 -11.00 -5.99 16.39
N LYS A 74 -10.25 -6.79 15.62
CA LYS A 74 -9.50 -7.94 16.14
C LYS A 74 -8.26 -7.57 16.93
N THR A 75 -7.69 -6.39 16.68
CA THR A 75 -6.49 -5.91 17.38
C THR A 75 -6.81 -4.96 18.54
N LYS A 76 -8.10 -4.66 18.78
CA LYS A 76 -8.53 -3.76 19.86
C LYS A 76 -7.96 -4.20 21.22
N GLY A 77 -7.32 -3.26 21.93
CA GLY A 77 -6.65 -3.50 23.21
C GLY A 77 -5.20 -3.98 23.09
N ASN A 78 -4.74 -4.37 21.89
CA ASN A 78 -3.35 -4.75 21.61
C ASN A 78 -2.59 -3.70 20.78
N LEU A 79 -3.24 -2.57 20.45
CA LEU A 79 -2.65 -1.48 19.66
C LEU A 79 -1.94 -0.46 20.55
N THR A 80 -0.79 0.00 20.11
CA THR A 80 -0.20 1.25 20.61
C THR A 80 -1.07 2.46 20.20
N ALA A 81 -0.88 3.59 20.87
CA ALA A 81 -1.61 4.82 20.54
C ALA A 81 -1.35 5.28 19.09
N GLU A 82 -0.12 5.07 18.60
CA GLU A 82 0.27 5.42 17.23
C GLU A 82 -0.41 4.50 16.20
N GLU A 83 -0.40 3.20 16.42
CA GLU A 83 -1.05 2.23 15.52
C GLU A 83 -2.57 2.43 15.49
N GLN A 84 -3.18 2.69 16.65
CA GLN A 84 -4.60 2.97 16.73
C GLN A 84 -4.97 4.24 15.96
N LYS A 85 -4.17 5.30 16.09
CA LYS A 85 -4.37 6.55 15.35
C LYS A 85 -4.16 6.35 13.86
N LEU A 86 -3.11 5.65 13.46
CA LEU A 86 -2.82 5.31 12.06
C LEU A 86 -4.01 4.58 11.44
N LEU A 87 -4.43 3.46 12.03
CA LEU A 87 -5.50 2.63 11.49
C LEU A 87 -6.84 3.39 11.41
N LYS A 88 -7.17 4.17 12.45
CA LYS A 88 -8.40 4.98 12.47
C LYS A 88 -8.40 6.05 11.36
N ASN A 89 -7.29 6.76 11.19
CA ASN A 89 -7.18 7.81 10.19
C ASN A 89 -7.26 7.22 8.78
N THR A 90 -6.50 6.17 8.52
CA THR A 90 -6.52 5.41 7.26
C THR A 90 -7.93 4.95 6.90
N LEU A 91 -8.66 4.33 7.84
CA LEU A 91 -10.03 3.89 7.60
C LEU A 91 -10.97 5.05 7.26
N SER A 92 -10.87 6.17 7.99
CA SER A 92 -11.71 7.34 7.73
C SER A 92 -11.46 7.93 6.35
N GLU A 93 -10.19 8.07 5.95
CA GLU A 93 -9.81 8.61 4.64
C GLU A 93 -10.30 7.72 3.49
N LEU A 94 -10.09 6.40 3.59
CA LEU A 94 -10.52 5.46 2.57
C LEU A 94 -12.04 5.38 2.44
N GLN A 95 -12.78 5.39 3.56
CA GLN A 95 -14.25 5.40 3.53
C GLN A 95 -14.81 6.66 2.87
N MET A 96 -14.25 7.83 3.18
CA MET A 96 -14.66 9.08 2.53
C MET A 96 -14.35 9.05 1.02
N GLY A 97 -13.16 8.58 0.64
CA GLY A 97 -12.77 8.40 -0.76
C GLY A 97 -13.72 7.45 -1.50
N TYR A 98 -14.05 6.33 -0.88
CA TYR A 98 -15.00 5.34 -1.42
C TYR A 98 -16.39 5.93 -1.65
N VAL A 99 -16.98 6.60 -0.65
CA VAL A 99 -18.32 7.18 -0.76
C VAL A 99 -18.35 8.28 -1.82
N SER A 100 -17.32 9.14 -1.85
CA SER A 100 -17.20 10.20 -2.85
C SER A 100 -17.20 9.63 -4.26
N LEU A 101 -16.38 8.61 -4.50
CA LEU A 101 -16.27 7.97 -5.82
C LEU A 101 -17.53 7.19 -6.20
N ALA A 102 -18.12 6.46 -5.24
CA ALA A 102 -19.38 5.73 -5.47
C ALA A 102 -20.52 6.68 -5.89
N ASN A 103 -20.60 7.85 -5.25
CA ASN A 103 -21.57 8.88 -5.63
C ASN A 103 -21.28 9.45 -7.03
N GLN A 104 -20.01 9.71 -7.36
CA GLN A 104 -19.63 10.21 -8.69
C GLN A 104 -19.92 9.22 -9.81
N LEU A 105 -19.69 7.93 -9.59
CA LEU A 105 -19.98 6.89 -10.58
C LEU A 105 -21.49 6.68 -10.76
N SER A 106 -22.26 6.73 -9.67
CA SER A 106 -23.73 6.63 -9.74
C SER A 106 -24.35 7.80 -10.52
N ALA A 107 -23.86 9.03 -10.28
CA ALA A 107 -24.33 10.22 -11.00
C ALA A 107 -23.99 10.21 -12.51
N GLN A 108 -22.94 9.50 -12.92
CA GLN A 108 -22.56 9.36 -14.33
C GLN A 108 -23.39 8.32 -15.09
N GLN A 109 -24.07 7.40 -14.40
CA GLN A 109 -24.92 6.38 -15.02
C GLN A 109 -26.36 6.86 -15.28
N GLU A 110 -26.79 7.95 -14.65
CA GLU A 110 -28.14 8.52 -14.77
C GLU A 110 -28.22 9.70 -15.77
N GLY A 111 -27.13 10.01 -16.47
CA GLY A 111 -27.00 11.13 -17.42
C GLY A 111 -27.12 10.76 -18.90
#